data_AF-A0A7D8EM07-F1
#
_entry.id   AF-A0A7D8EM07-F1
#
_cell.length_a   1.000
_cell.length_b   1.000
_cell.length_c   1.000
_cell.angle_alpha   90.00
_cell.angle_beta   90.00
_cell.angle_gamma   90.00
#
_symmetry.space_group_name_H-M   'P 1'
#
loop_
_entity.id
_entity.type
_entity.pdbx_description
1 polymer ?
#
loop_
_entity_poly.entity_id
_entity_poly.type
_entity_poly.pdbx_seq_one_letter_code
_entity_poly.pdbx_strand_id
1 'polypeptide(L)'
;MTNNNLLLGKLAEVDTKPQLEIYADDVKCSHGATIGRIDDEQMFYLQSRGIRQQEARHMILYAFAAELTEAIHDSALKQQVLARIGQRLPGGLV
;
A
#
# COMPACT_ATOMS: atom_id res chain seq x y z
N MET A 1 10.48 -12.40 -3.64
CA MET A 1 10.22 -11.42 -2.56
C MET A 1 9.84 -10.09 -3.18
N THR A 2 8.72 -9.49 -2.79
CA THR A 2 8.29 -8.18 -3.32
C THR A 2 8.09 -7.21 -2.17
N ASN A 3 8.63 -6.00 -2.27
CA ASN A 3 8.47 -4.93 -1.29
C ASN A 3 8.02 -3.64 -1.98
N ASN A 4 6.74 -3.30 -1.84
CA ASN A 4 6.18 -2.08 -2.42
C ASN A 4 6.07 -1.01 -1.33
N ASN A 5 6.59 0.18 -1.59
CA ASN A 5 6.63 1.27 -0.62
C ASN A 5 5.96 2.52 -1.19
N LEU A 6 5.02 3.09 -0.43
CA LEU A 6 4.27 4.28 -0.82
C LEU A 6 4.53 5.41 0.18
N LEU A 7 5.26 6.44 -0.26
CA LEU A 7 5.58 7.61 0.53
C LEU A 7 4.45 8.64 0.46
N LEU A 8 3.92 9.03 1.62
CA LEU A 8 2.72 9.86 1.73
C LEU A 8 2.99 11.35 1.94
N GLY A 9 4.24 11.72 2.22
CA GLY A 9 4.63 13.09 2.53
C GLY A 9 6.05 13.38 2.09
N LYS A 10 6.39 14.68 2.04
CA LYS A 10 7.71 15.16 1.57
C LYS A 10 8.87 14.78 2.48
N LEU A 11 8.58 14.47 3.74
CA LEU A 11 9.54 14.05 4.76
C LEU A 11 9.44 12.56 5.07
N ALA A 12 8.66 11.79 4.29
CA ALA A 12 8.57 10.36 4.47
C ALA A 12 9.82 9.70 3.86
N GLU A 13 10.35 8.71 4.56
CA GLU A 13 11.56 7.99 4.19
C GLU A 13 11.31 6.49 4.27
N VAL A 14 12.01 5.73 3.44
CA VAL A 14 12.01 4.27 3.48
C VAL A 14 13.37 3.73 3.05
N ASP A 15 13.94 2.88 3.87
CA ASP A 15 15.15 2.12 3.56
C ASP A 15 14.77 0.67 3.26
N THR A 16 15.12 0.19 2.07
CA THR A 16 14.87 -1.19 1.67
C THR A 16 16.13 -1.81 1.09
N LYS A 17 16.54 -2.95 1.63
CA LYS A 17 17.76 -3.67 1.26
C LYS A 17 17.46 -5.16 1.12
N PRO A 18 16.88 -5.60 -0.01
CA PRO A 18 16.61 -7.00 -0.23
C PRO A 18 17.93 -7.73 -0.58
N GLN A 19 18.24 -8.83 0.10
CA GLN A 19 19.48 -9.60 -0.07
C GLN A 19 19.15 -11.09 -0.25
N LEU A 20 19.92 -11.76 -1.12
CA LEU A 20 19.81 -13.19 -1.38
C LEU A 20 21.22 -13.80 -1.35
N GLU A 21 21.39 -14.86 -0.58
CA GLU A 21 22.58 -15.70 -0.57
C GLU A 21 22.16 -17.10 -1.01
N ILE A 22 22.57 -17.50 -2.21
CA ILE A 22 22.10 -18.72 -2.87
C ILE A 22 23.28 -19.65 -3.08
N TYR A 23 23.27 -20.82 -2.42
CA TYR A 23 24.34 -21.82 -2.45
C TYR A 23 23.95 -23.11 -3.17
N ALA A 24 22.79 -23.12 -3.84
CA ALA A 24 22.25 -24.28 -4.53
C ALA A 24 22.13 -24.03 -6.03
N ASP A 25 22.36 -25.09 -6.80
CA ASP A 25 22.15 -25.13 -8.24
C ASP A 25 20.67 -25.45 -8.53
N ASP A 26 20.15 -25.06 -9.71
CA ASP A 26 18.76 -25.29 -10.16
C ASP A 26 17.66 -24.66 -9.30
N VAL A 27 17.77 -23.35 -9.03
CA VAL A 27 16.75 -22.59 -8.31
C VAL A 27 16.26 -21.37 -9.10
N LYS A 28 15.02 -20.98 -8.88
CA LYS A 28 14.45 -19.70 -9.36
C LYS A 28 14.22 -18.78 -8.17
N CYS A 29 15.08 -17.78 -8.04
CA CYS A 29 14.98 -16.78 -6.99
C CYS A 29 14.85 -15.39 -7.61
N SER A 30 13.92 -14.59 -7.10
CA SER A 30 13.77 -13.20 -7.48
C SER A 30 13.38 -12.34 -6.29
N HIS A 31 13.84 -11.10 -6.32
CA HIS A 31 13.42 -10.06 -5.39
C HIS A 31 13.15 -8.77 -6.16
N GLY A 32 12.26 -7.94 -5.65
CA GLY A 32 11.93 -6.65 -6.22
C GLY A 32 11.45 -5.70 -5.15
N ALA A 33 11.87 -4.44 -5.24
CA ALA A 33 11.38 -3.37 -4.40
C ALA A 33 10.97 -2.19 -5.26
N THR A 34 9.81 -1.59 -4.97
CA THR A 34 9.32 -0.38 -5.61
C THR A 34 9.14 0.72 -4.57
N ILE A 35 9.41 1.96 -4.98
CA ILE A 35 9.20 3.14 -4.14
C ILE A 35 8.45 4.16 -5.00
N GLY A 36 7.35 4.67 -4.48
CA GLY A 36 6.53 5.63 -5.19
C GLY A 36 5.75 6.55 -4.26
N ARG A 37 5.01 7.45 -4.87
CA ARG A 37 4.00 8.31 -4.23
C ARG A 37 2.64 8.01 -4.83
N ILE A 38 1.58 8.57 -4.25
CA ILE A 38 0.25 8.50 -4.86
C ILE A 38 0.31 9.10 -6.27
N ASP A 39 -0.28 8.39 -7.22
CA ASP A 39 -0.37 8.81 -8.61
C ASP A 39 -1.36 9.98 -8.75
N ASP A 40 -0.87 11.10 -9.26
CA ASP A 40 -1.67 12.31 -9.45
C ASP A 40 -2.73 12.11 -10.54
N GLU A 41 -2.50 11.24 -11.53
CA GLU A 41 -3.48 10.93 -12.57
C GLU A 41 -4.64 10.12 -12.02
N GLN A 42 -4.37 9.14 -11.14
CA GLN A 42 -5.41 8.39 -10.43
C GLN A 42 -6.23 9.29 -9.51
N MET A 43 -5.56 10.18 -8.78
CA MET A 43 -6.22 11.18 -7.93
C MET A 43 -7.12 12.11 -8.77
N PHE A 44 -6.58 12.66 -9.86
CA PHE A 44 -7.32 13.51 -10.78
C PHE A 44 -8.52 12.79 -11.38
N TYR A 45 -8.34 11.53 -11.79
CA TYR A 45 -9.42 10.72 -12.34
C TYR A 45 -10.56 10.55 -11.33
N LEU A 46 -10.26 10.15 -10.08
CA LEU A 46 -11.28 9.99 -9.04
C LEU A 46 -11.97 11.33 -8.72
N GLN A 47 -11.21 12.41 -8.61
CA GLN A 47 -11.75 13.75 -8.36
C GLN A 47 -12.63 14.26 -9.50
N SER A 48 -12.29 13.97 -10.75
CA SER A 48 -13.11 14.33 -11.93
C SER A 48 -14.48 13.66 -11.92
N ARG A 49 -14.64 12.57 -11.15
CA ARG A 49 -15.91 11.88 -10.91
C ARG A 49 -16.66 12.40 -9.67
N GLY A 50 -16.22 13.51 -9.10
CA GLY A 50 -16.85 14.14 -7.93
C GLY A 50 -16.41 13.58 -6.58
N ILE A 51 -15.42 12.68 -6.55
CA ILE A 51 -14.91 12.12 -5.30
C ILE A 51 -14.03 13.15 -4.61
N ARG A 52 -14.30 13.43 -3.33
CA ARG A 52 -13.50 14.39 -2.55
C ARG A 52 -12.06 13.90 -2.48
N GLN A 53 -11.10 14.84 -2.46
CA GLN A 53 -9.67 14.53 -2.42
C GLN A 53 -9.29 13.52 -1.34
N GLN A 54 -9.84 13.67 -0.13
CA GLN A 54 -9.54 12.78 0.99
C GLN A 54 -10.06 11.37 0.77
N GLU A 55 -11.29 11.23 0.26
CA GLU A 55 -11.90 9.93 -0.09
C GLU A 55 -11.12 9.25 -1.21
N ALA A 56 -10.77 9.98 -2.27
CA ALA A 56 -9.97 9.45 -3.38
C ALA A 56 -8.61 8.94 -2.88
N ARG A 57 -7.97 9.71 -1.99
CA ARG A 57 -6.72 9.31 -1.35
C ARG A 57 -6.89 8.04 -0.53
N HIS A 58 -7.94 7.94 0.29
CA HIS A 58 -8.23 6.75 1.09
C HIS A 58 -8.50 5.53 0.21
N MET A 59 -9.26 5.68 -0.87
CA MET A 59 -9.53 4.60 -1.84
C MET A 59 -8.23 4.03 -2.41
N ILE A 60 -7.29 4.89 -2.85
CA ILE A 60 -6.00 4.44 -3.39
C ILE A 60 -5.18 3.73 -2.29
N LEU A 61 -5.19 4.23 -1.05
CA LEU A 61 -4.44 3.63 0.05
C LEU A 61 -5.00 2.28 0.50
N TYR A 62 -6.33 2.14 0.53
CA TYR A 62 -6.97 0.85 0.78
C TYR A 62 -6.70 -0.12 -0.37
N ALA A 63 -6.75 0.34 -1.63
CA ALA A 63 -6.41 -0.48 -2.79
C ALA A 63 -4.95 -0.96 -2.75
N PHE A 64 -4.02 -0.11 -2.30
CA PHE A 64 -2.61 -0.49 -2.11
C PHE A 64 -2.44 -1.59 -1.05
N ALA A 65 -3.21 -1.53 0.05
CA ALA A 65 -3.18 -2.54 1.10
C ALA A 65 -4.06 -3.78 0.81
N ALA A 66 -4.85 -3.76 -0.27
CA ALA A 66 -5.89 -4.75 -0.54
C ALA A 66 -5.33 -6.17 -0.60
N GLU A 67 -4.23 -6.40 -1.33
CA GLU A 67 -3.60 -7.72 -1.45
C GLU A 67 -3.30 -8.35 -0.08
N LEU A 68 -2.86 -7.56 0.90
CA LEU A 68 -2.58 -8.03 2.26
C LEU A 68 -3.85 -8.23 3.08
N THR A 69 -4.81 -7.31 2.96
CA THR A 69 -6.06 -7.39 3.75
C THR A 69 -7.05 -8.43 3.24
N GLU A 70 -7.06 -8.71 1.94
CA GLU A 70 -7.88 -9.76 1.31
C GLU A 70 -7.37 -11.18 1.64
N ALA A 71 -6.10 -11.33 2.02
CA ALA A 71 -5.57 -12.61 2.52
C ALA A 71 -6.15 -13.00 3.90
N ILE A 72 -6.80 -12.06 4.61
CA ILE A 72 -7.49 -12.32 5.88
C ILE A 72 -8.90 -12.86 5.58
N HIS A 73 -9.07 -14.17 5.77
CA HIS A 73 -10.32 -14.87 5.47
C HIS A 73 -11.42 -14.62 6.50
N ASP A 74 -11.05 -14.37 7.77
CA ASP A 74 -12.00 -14.00 8.81
C ASP A 74 -12.47 -12.56 8.60
N SER A 75 -13.75 -12.39 8.28
CA SER A 75 -14.33 -11.09 7.93
C SER A 75 -14.33 -10.12 9.11
N ALA A 76 -14.56 -10.60 10.33
CA ALA A 76 -14.56 -9.74 11.53
C ALA A 76 -13.15 -9.22 11.81
N LEU A 77 -12.14 -10.09 11.71
CA LEU A 77 -10.74 -9.70 11.84
C LEU A 77 -10.31 -8.74 10.74
N LYS A 78 -10.67 -9.01 9.49
CA LYS A 78 -10.39 -8.13 8.36
C LYS A 78 -10.95 -6.72 8.58
N GLN A 79 -12.19 -6.61 9.06
CA GLN A 79 -12.80 -5.31 9.38
C GLN A 79 -12.07 -4.58 10.50
N GLN A 80 -11.63 -5.28 11.55
CA GLN A 80 -10.83 -4.67 12.62
C GLN A 80 -9.48 -4.15 12.10
N VAL A 81 -8.82 -4.91 11.21
CA VAL A 81 -7.56 -4.50 10.58
C VAL A 81 -7.78 -3.27 9.69
N LEU A 82 -8.82 -3.26 8.86
CA LEU A 82 -9.15 -2.12 8.01
C LEU A 82 -9.47 -0.86 8.83
N ALA A 83 -10.24 -0.99 9.91
CA ALA A 83 -10.50 0.13 10.82
C ALA A 83 -9.21 0.67 11.44
N ARG A 84 -8.28 -0.22 11.82
CA ARG A 84 -6.98 0.18 12.36
C ARG A 84 -6.09 0.87 11.32
N ILE A 85 -6.13 0.44 10.07
CA ILE A 85 -5.45 1.11 8.96
C ILE A 85 -6.03 2.52 8.77
N GLY A 86 -7.37 2.64 8.73
CA GLY A 86 -8.08 3.91 8.55
C GLY A 86 -7.68 4.99 9.56
N GLN A 87 -7.47 4.61 10.83
CA GLN A 87 -7.00 5.50 11.89
C GLN A 87 -5.60 6.09 11.65
N ARG A 88 -4.77 5.43 10.84
CA ARG A 88 -3.40 5.86 10.51
C ARG A 88 -3.31 6.61 9.18
N LEU A 89 -4.39 6.66 8.40
CA LEU A 89 -4.41 7.41 7.15
C LEU A 89 -4.42 8.92 7.42
N PRO A 90 -3.76 9.73 6.56
CA PRO A 90 -3.81 11.18 6.67
C PRO A 90 -5.27 11.70 6.71
N GLY A 91 -5.57 12.53 7.70
CA GLY A 91 -6.88 13.12 7.91
C GLY A 91 -7.89 12.27 8.70
N GLY A 92 -7.55 11.00 9.03
CA GLY A 92 -8.37 10.11 9.86
C GLY A 92 -9.76 9.78 9.29
N LEU A 93 -10.28 8.61 9.63
CA LEU A 93 -11.73 8.41 9.74
C LEU A 93 -12.07 8.65 11.21
N VAL A 94 -12.77 9.74 11.52
CA VAL A 94 -13.51 9.87 12.78
C VAL A 94 -14.88 9.25 12.57
#